data_AF-A0A425WIJ5-F1
#
_entry.id   AF-A0A425WIJ5-F1
#
_cell.length_a   1.000
_cell.length_b   1.000
_cell.length_c   1.000
_cell.angle_alpha   90.00
_cell.angle_beta   90.00
_cell.angle_gamma   90.00
#
_symmetry.space_group_name_H-M   'P 1'
#
loop_
_entity.id
_entity.type
_entity.pdbx_description
1 polymer ?
#
loop_
_entity_poly.entity_id
_entity_poly.type
_entity_poly.pdbx_seq_one_letter_code
_entity_poly.pdbx_strand_id
1 'polypeptide(L)'
;MRYTLRSMFSRRRGSTPSNGPTSSRHPYPTWCATTRRPCWRSTAAALGNAAGDNPERFRLKAALASLCGASPIEASSGKIVRHRLNRGGNRQANRALHTIALNRMKYDGRTQEYVAKQTTEGTSKCEAIRCLKRYIAREVCCALMNPTAKTHEDKRSLRAKRAEAAMTQEEVAAALGTDHIRVSEIEREASKHYEIRNRYSAFMKSKLANLKMA
;
A
#
# COMPACT_ATOMS: atom_id res chain seq x y z
N MET A 1 28.82 17.89 -52.84
CA MET A 1 28.08 18.99 -52.17
C MET A 1 27.96 18.62 -50.69
N ARG A 2 28.99 18.88 -49.88
CA ARG A 2 29.14 20.02 -48.94
C ARG A 2 28.03 20.09 -47.87
N TYR A 3 28.33 19.47 -46.74
CA TYR A 3 27.77 19.77 -45.42
C TYR A 3 28.02 21.25 -45.07
N THR A 4 27.02 21.92 -44.49
CA THR A 4 27.19 23.22 -43.83
C THR A 4 26.68 23.17 -42.40
N LEU A 5 27.63 23.11 -41.47
CA LEU A 5 27.53 23.45 -40.05
C LEU A 5 27.87 24.94 -39.87
N ARG A 6 26.96 25.73 -39.27
CA ARG A 6 27.16 26.99 -38.50
C ARG A 6 25.74 27.47 -38.12
N SER A 7 25.40 28.03 -36.97
CA SER A 7 26.12 28.62 -35.85
C SER A 7 25.12 28.74 -34.68
N MET A 8 25.48 28.32 -33.48
CA MET A 8 25.91 29.22 -32.38
C MET A 8 24.84 30.18 -31.83
N PHE A 9 24.43 29.85 -30.59
CA PHE A 9 24.55 30.71 -29.43
C PHE A 9 23.59 31.91 -29.32
N SER A 10 22.46 31.70 -28.62
CA SER A 10 21.85 32.78 -27.83
C SER A 10 21.57 32.33 -26.39
N ARG A 11 22.40 32.88 -25.50
CA ARG A 11 22.19 33.24 -24.09
C ARG A 11 21.30 32.33 -23.22
N ARG A 12 22.00 31.50 -22.43
CA ARG A 12 21.56 31.02 -21.11
C ARG A 12 21.12 32.19 -20.22
N ARG A 13 19.88 32.18 -19.76
CA ARG A 13 19.50 32.80 -18.49
C ARG A 13 19.44 31.70 -17.44
N GLY A 14 20.18 31.89 -16.35
CA GLY A 14 20.39 30.89 -15.31
C GLY A 14 19.09 30.53 -14.61
N SER A 15 18.74 29.25 -14.66
CA SER A 15 17.82 28.62 -13.74
C SER A 15 18.60 28.22 -12.49
N THR A 16 18.28 28.88 -11.38
CA THR A 16 18.64 28.51 -10.02
C THR A 16 18.48 27.00 -9.77
N PRO A 17 19.37 26.35 -9.00
CA PRO A 17 19.22 24.94 -8.69
C PRO A 17 18.01 24.77 -7.76
N SER A 18 16.93 24.20 -8.30
CA SER A 18 15.85 23.68 -7.47
C SER A 18 16.41 22.50 -6.68
N ASN A 19 16.68 22.73 -5.39
CA ASN A 19 16.90 21.68 -4.41
C ASN A 19 15.65 20.78 -4.39
N GLY A 20 15.65 19.74 -5.22
CA GLY A 20 14.67 18.68 -5.15
C GLY A 20 14.83 17.96 -3.81
N PRO A 21 13.76 17.68 -3.06
CA PRO A 21 13.89 16.93 -1.84
C PRO A 21 14.38 15.53 -2.18
N THR A 22 15.60 15.30 -1.72
CA THR A 22 16.24 14.06 -1.31
C THR A 22 15.28 12.88 -1.20
N SER A 23 15.67 11.79 -1.86
CA SER A 23 15.11 10.45 -1.76
C SER A 23 14.83 10.04 -0.30
N SER A 24 13.59 10.21 0.14
CA SER A 24 13.10 9.55 1.35
C SER A 24 12.63 8.14 0.96
N ARG A 25 13.42 7.13 1.34
CA ARG A 25 13.01 5.73 1.42
C ARG A 25 11.80 5.62 2.37
N HIS A 26 10.59 5.77 1.85
CA HIS A 26 9.36 5.53 2.61
C HIS A 26 8.88 4.09 2.35
N PRO A 27 8.77 3.23 3.37
CA PRO A 27 8.38 1.83 3.18
C PRO A 27 6.87 1.59 2.99
N TYR A 28 6.03 2.62 2.80
CA TYR A 28 4.59 2.42 2.60
C TYR A 28 3.94 3.41 1.62
N PRO A 29 2.95 2.98 0.81
CA PRO A 29 2.12 3.87 0.02
C PRO A 29 1.16 4.67 0.92
N THR A 30 1.09 5.99 0.75
CA THR A 30 0.19 6.95 1.44
C THR A 30 -1.29 6.84 1.02
N TRP A 31 -1.66 5.80 0.28
CA TRP A 31 -2.96 5.68 -0.42
C TRP A 31 -4.12 5.18 0.46
N CYS A 32 -3.91 4.91 1.75
CA CYS A 32 -4.91 4.25 2.60
C CYS A 32 -5.89 5.18 3.34
N ALA A 33 -5.73 6.52 3.30
CA ALA A 33 -6.45 7.39 4.22
C ALA A 33 -7.70 8.11 3.66
N THR A 34 -7.85 8.29 2.34
CA THR A 34 -8.69 9.41 1.85
C THR A 34 -9.80 9.08 0.85
N THR A 35 -10.03 7.83 0.47
CA THR A 35 -11.19 7.48 -0.38
C THR A 35 -12.28 6.74 0.39
N ARG A 36 -13.39 7.46 0.63
CA ARG A 36 -14.71 6.99 1.10
C ARG A 36 -15.31 5.94 0.13
N ARG A 37 -14.78 4.71 0.09
CA ARG A 37 -15.46 3.55 -0.52
C ARG A 37 -15.27 2.29 0.34
N PRO A 38 -16.35 1.64 0.80
CA PRO A 38 -16.29 0.57 1.80
C PRO A 38 -15.83 -0.81 1.27
N CYS A 39 -15.50 -0.93 -0.02
CA CYS A 39 -15.23 -2.24 -0.64
C CYS A 39 -13.88 -2.88 -0.23
N TRP A 40 -12.92 -2.12 0.30
CA TRP A 40 -11.62 -2.69 0.65
C TRP A 40 -11.70 -3.67 1.83
N ARG A 41 -12.57 -3.42 2.80
CA ARG A 41 -12.78 -4.31 3.95
C ARG A 41 -13.40 -5.63 3.53
N SER A 42 -14.41 -5.60 2.67
CA SER A 42 -15.04 -6.82 2.17
C SER A 42 -14.09 -7.62 1.28
N THR A 43 -13.24 -6.96 0.48
CA THR A 43 -12.20 -7.67 -0.28
C THR A 43 -11.11 -8.27 0.60
N ALA A 44 -10.67 -7.56 1.65
CA ALA A 44 -9.67 -8.07 2.57
C ALA A 44 -10.22 -9.25 3.38
N ALA A 45 -11.46 -9.15 3.86
CA ALA A 45 -12.15 -10.24 4.57
C ALA A 45 -12.30 -11.48 3.67
N ALA A 46 -12.72 -11.32 2.41
CA ALA A 46 -12.83 -12.44 1.48
C ALA A 46 -11.50 -13.16 1.23
N LEU A 47 -10.38 -12.42 1.17
CA LEU A 47 -9.05 -12.99 1.03
C LEU A 47 -8.57 -13.67 2.32
N GLY A 48 -8.85 -13.05 3.48
CA GLY A 48 -8.55 -13.64 4.79
C GLY A 48 -9.31 -14.96 5.00
N ASN A 49 -10.62 -14.98 4.75
CA ASN A 49 -11.44 -16.18 4.85
C ASN A 49 -10.97 -17.29 3.90
N ALA A 50 -10.55 -16.93 2.68
CA ALA A 50 -9.99 -17.90 1.75
C ALA A 50 -8.65 -18.46 2.24
N ALA A 51 -7.81 -17.62 2.83
CA ALA A 51 -6.53 -18.02 3.41
C ALA A 51 -6.69 -18.86 4.69
N GLY A 52 -7.73 -18.61 5.47
CA GLY A 52 -7.92 -19.19 6.80
C GLY A 52 -6.89 -18.71 7.82
N ASP A 53 -6.96 -19.27 9.03
CA ASP A 53 -6.11 -18.88 10.17
C ASP A 53 -4.70 -19.52 10.17
N ASN A 54 -4.42 -20.39 9.18
CA ASN A 54 -3.17 -21.15 9.04
C ASN A 54 -2.38 -20.68 7.80
N PRO A 55 -1.78 -19.47 7.82
CA PRO A 55 -1.08 -18.89 6.68
C PRO A 55 0.15 -19.70 6.24
N GLU A 56 0.76 -20.48 7.14
CA GLU A 56 1.89 -21.36 6.90
C GLU A 56 1.57 -22.54 5.96
N ARG A 57 0.29 -22.86 5.76
CA ARG A 57 -0.12 -23.91 4.80
C ARG A 57 0.33 -23.61 3.36
N PHE A 58 0.53 -22.33 3.05
CA PHE A 58 1.00 -21.89 1.75
C PHE A 58 2.52 -21.98 1.66
N ARG A 59 3.08 -23.16 1.40
CA ARG A 59 4.55 -23.33 1.26
C ARG A 59 5.18 -22.45 0.17
N LEU A 60 4.39 -22.00 -0.80
CA LEU A 60 4.83 -21.17 -1.91
C LEU A 60 3.92 -19.95 -2.07
N LYS A 61 4.52 -18.79 -2.39
CA LYS A 61 3.80 -17.54 -2.69
C LYS A 61 2.78 -17.67 -3.84
N ALA A 62 2.97 -18.65 -4.72
CA ALA A 62 2.07 -18.95 -5.83
C ALA A 62 0.85 -19.80 -5.43
N ALA A 63 0.87 -20.46 -4.28
CA ALA A 63 -0.21 -21.33 -3.82
C ALA A 63 -1.50 -20.54 -3.58
N LEU A 64 -1.40 -19.31 -3.03
CA LEU A 64 -2.55 -18.44 -2.86
C LEU A 64 -3.16 -18.01 -4.21
N ALA A 65 -2.33 -17.78 -5.23
CA ALA A 65 -2.82 -17.46 -6.57
C ALA A 65 -3.58 -18.64 -7.19
N SER A 66 -3.12 -19.87 -6.97
CA SER A 66 -3.84 -21.08 -7.39
C SER A 66 -5.18 -21.22 -6.67
N LEU A 67 -5.18 -21.08 -5.34
CA LEU A 67 -6.40 -21.11 -4.53
C LEU A 67 -7.44 -20.07 -4.98
N CYS A 68 -6.99 -18.87 -5.30
CA CYS A 68 -7.86 -17.78 -5.76
C CYS A 68 -8.26 -17.93 -7.24
N GLY A 69 -7.76 -18.93 -7.98
CA GLY A 69 -8.04 -19.09 -9.42
C GLY A 69 -7.40 -18.01 -10.29
N ALA A 70 -6.31 -17.38 -9.82
CA ALA A 70 -5.51 -16.40 -10.54
C ALA A 70 -4.23 -17.01 -11.15
N SER A 71 -3.96 -18.30 -10.93
CA SER A 71 -2.86 -19.00 -11.58
C SER A 71 -3.14 -19.21 -13.07
N PRO A 72 -2.14 -19.02 -13.95
CA PRO A 72 -2.25 -19.45 -15.34
C PRO A 72 -2.32 -20.99 -15.40
N ILE A 73 -3.17 -21.54 -16.27
CA ILE A 73 -3.17 -22.95 -16.60
C ILE A 73 -2.61 -23.07 -18.02
N GLU A 74 -1.53 -23.83 -18.17
CA GLU A 74 -0.99 -24.14 -19.49
C GLU A 74 -2.03 -24.87 -20.33
N ALA A 75 -2.25 -24.39 -21.55
CA ALA A 75 -3.23 -24.94 -22.47
C ALA A 75 -2.63 -25.36 -23.81
N SER A 76 -1.32 -25.40 -23.88
CA SER A 76 -0.55 -25.68 -25.09
C SER A 76 0.45 -26.80 -24.87
N SER A 77 0.49 -27.76 -25.79
CA SER A 77 1.51 -28.81 -25.86
C SER A 77 2.62 -28.51 -26.89
N GLY A 78 2.67 -27.30 -27.47
CA GLY A 78 3.59 -26.92 -28.56
C GLY A 78 4.17 -25.50 -28.45
N LYS A 79 4.74 -24.98 -29.55
CA LYS A 79 5.49 -23.69 -29.62
C LYS A 79 4.68 -22.43 -29.24
N ILE A 80 3.35 -22.48 -29.25
CA ILE A 80 2.49 -21.34 -28.95
C ILE A 80 2.03 -21.44 -27.48
N VAL A 81 2.59 -20.61 -26.61
CA VAL A 81 2.20 -20.56 -25.19
C VAL A 81 0.88 -19.79 -25.04
N ARG A 82 -0.21 -20.52 -24.80
CA ARG A 82 -1.51 -19.95 -24.43
C ARG A 82 -1.89 -20.42 -23.04
N HIS A 83 -2.29 -19.49 -22.19
CA HIS A 83 -2.80 -19.82 -20.86
C HIS A 83 -4.32 -19.75 -20.82
N ARG A 84 -4.96 -20.82 -20.33
CA ARG A 84 -6.39 -20.83 -20.02
C ARG A 84 -6.66 -20.22 -18.65
N LEU A 85 -7.88 -19.72 -18.49
CA LEU A 85 -8.40 -19.23 -17.21
C LEU A 85 -8.58 -20.39 -16.23
N ASN A 86 -8.09 -20.23 -15.00
CA ASN A 86 -8.34 -21.19 -13.93
C ASN A 86 -9.79 -21.09 -13.42
N ARG A 87 -10.57 -22.15 -13.65
CA ARG A 87 -11.96 -22.26 -13.19
C ARG A 87 -12.11 -22.97 -11.82
N GLY A 88 -11.08 -23.58 -11.27
CA GLY A 88 -11.19 -24.36 -10.03
C GLY A 88 -11.06 -23.57 -8.72
N GLY A 89 -10.63 -22.31 -8.77
CA GLY A 89 -10.35 -21.52 -7.56
C GLY A 89 -11.57 -20.83 -6.92
N ASN A 90 -11.37 -20.35 -5.68
CA ASN A 90 -12.37 -19.60 -4.91
C ASN A 90 -12.82 -18.32 -5.64
N ARG A 91 -14.10 -18.27 -6.03
CA ARG A 91 -14.68 -17.17 -6.81
C ARG A 91 -14.76 -15.85 -6.05
N GLN A 92 -15.05 -15.88 -4.76
CA GLN A 92 -15.13 -14.68 -3.93
C GLN A 92 -13.76 -14.04 -3.78
N ALA A 93 -12.72 -14.84 -3.51
CA ALA A 93 -11.34 -14.39 -3.46
C ALA A 93 -10.87 -13.85 -4.83
N ASN A 94 -11.24 -14.52 -5.92
CA ASN A 94 -10.91 -14.06 -7.27
C ASN A 94 -11.57 -12.70 -7.63
N ARG A 95 -12.81 -12.48 -7.15
CA ARG A 95 -13.52 -11.20 -7.28
C ARG A 95 -12.85 -10.13 -6.43
N ALA A 96 -12.43 -10.45 -5.21
CA ALA A 96 -11.67 -9.54 -4.36
C ALA A 96 -10.37 -9.08 -5.02
N LEU A 97 -9.58 -10.01 -5.58
CA LEU A 97 -8.37 -9.67 -6.34
C LEU A 97 -8.68 -8.78 -7.55
N HIS A 98 -9.79 -9.02 -8.25
CA HIS A 98 -10.19 -8.20 -9.38
C HIS A 98 -10.52 -6.76 -8.97
N THR A 99 -11.30 -6.58 -7.91
CA THR A 99 -11.61 -5.26 -7.36
C THR A 99 -10.35 -4.52 -6.92
N ILE A 100 -9.40 -5.20 -6.25
CA ILE A 100 -8.12 -4.61 -5.86
C ILE A 100 -7.33 -4.19 -7.11
N ALA A 101 -7.27 -5.03 -8.14
CA ALA A 101 -6.58 -4.72 -9.39
C ALA A 101 -7.16 -3.46 -10.06
N LEU A 102 -8.48 -3.35 -10.17
CA LEU A 102 -9.13 -2.16 -10.76
C LEU A 102 -8.83 -0.88 -9.96
N ASN A 103 -8.86 -0.96 -8.63
CA ASN A 103 -8.52 0.18 -7.78
C ASN A 103 -7.05 0.57 -7.94
N ARG A 104 -6.12 -0.40 -7.99
CA ARG A 104 -4.70 -0.11 -8.22
C ARG A 104 -4.45 0.51 -9.59
N MET A 105 -5.12 0.04 -10.65
CA MET A 105 -5.02 0.68 -11.96
C MET A 105 -5.51 2.13 -11.97
N LYS A 106 -6.47 2.47 -11.11
CA LYS A 106 -7.00 3.83 -11.03
C LYS A 106 -6.13 4.77 -10.20
N TYR A 107 -5.52 4.26 -9.13
CA TYR A 107 -4.88 5.09 -8.11
C TYR A 107 -3.37 4.83 -8.00
N ASP A 108 -2.90 3.59 -8.08
CA ASP A 108 -1.49 3.28 -7.90
C ASP A 108 -0.66 3.55 -9.16
N GLY A 109 0.17 4.60 -9.12
CA GLY A 109 1.05 5.00 -10.21
C GLY A 109 1.97 3.88 -10.71
N ARG A 110 2.52 3.05 -9.80
CA ARG A 110 3.35 1.90 -10.19
C ARG A 110 2.59 0.87 -11.01
N THR A 111 1.33 0.62 -10.64
CA THR A 111 0.46 -0.30 -11.39
C THR A 111 0.07 0.30 -12.75
N GLN A 112 -0.14 1.61 -12.83
CA GLN A 112 -0.42 2.31 -14.08
C GLN A 112 0.74 2.19 -15.07
N GLU A 113 1.96 2.43 -14.62
CA GLU A 113 3.18 2.26 -15.42
C GLU A 113 3.33 0.81 -15.91
N TYR A 114 3.10 -0.17 -15.04
CA TYR A 114 3.15 -1.59 -15.42
C TYR A 114 2.12 -1.93 -16.50
N VAL A 115 0.87 -1.46 -16.37
CA VAL A 115 -0.17 -1.72 -17.36
C VAL A 115 0.12 -0.99 -18.67
N ALA A 116 0.65 0.23 -18.62
CA ALA A 116 1.08 0.97 -19.80
C ALA A 116 2.16 0.18 -20.56
N LYS A 117 3.18 -0.32 -19.84
CA LYS A 117 4.23 -1.18 -20.42
C LYS A 117 3.67 -2.46 -21.06
N GLN A 118 2.79 -3.19 -20.38
CA GLN A 118 2.15 -4.38 -20.96
C GLN A 118 1.34 -4.06 -22.23
N THR A 119 0.69 -2.90 -22.26
CA THR A 119 -0.09 -2.45 -23.42
C THR A 119 0.82 -2.13 -24.60
N THR A 120 1.99 -1.51 -24.35
CA THR A 120 2.99 -1.26 -25.41
C THR A 120 3.60 -2.55 -25.96
N GLU A 121 3.67 -3.62 -25.15
CA GLU A 121 4.15 -4.95 -25.55
C GLU A 121 3.07 -5.78 -26.27
N GLY A 122 1.89 -5.20 -26.55
CA GLY A 122 0.80 -5.87 -27.28
C GLY A 122 -0.07 -6.79 -26.40
N THR A 123 0.10 -6.76 -25.08
CA THR A 123 -0.75 -7.54 -24.16
C THR A 123 -2.13 -6.89 -24.07
N SER A 124 -3.19 -7.70 -24.18
CA SER A 124 -4.56 -7.18 -24.01
C SER A 124 -4.80 -6.71 -22.57
N LYS A 125 -5.70 -5.74 -22.38
CA LYS A 125 -6.09 -5.26 -21.04
C LYS A 125 -6.53 -6.40 -20.12
N CYS A 126 -7.25 -7.38 -20.65
CA CYS A 126 -7.70 -8.56 -19.91
C CYS A 126 -6.53 -9.43 -19.43
N GLU A 127 -5.50 -9.61 -20.25
CA GLU A 127 -4.29 -10.34 -19.87
C GLU A 127 -3.45 -9.57 -18.86
N ALA A 128 -3.29 -8.26 -19.04
CA ALA A 128 -2.62 -7.39 -18.07
C ALA A 128 -3.28 -7.48 -16.69
N ILE A 129 -4.62 -7.46 -16.63
CA ILE A 129 -5.37 -7.66 -15.38
C ILE A 129 -5.12 -9.04 -14.78
N ARG A 130 -5.05 -10.12 -15.59
CA ARG A 130 -4.74 -11.47 -15.08
C ARG A 130 -3.33 -11.53 -14.46
N CYS A 131 -2.34 -10.96 -15.15
CA CYS A 131 -0.97 -10.85 -14.62
C CYS A 131 -0.94 -10.04 -13.31
N LEU A 132 -1.64 -8.91 -13.27
CA LEU A 132 -1.74 -8.07 -12.09
C LEU A 132 -2.41 -8.80 -10.90
N LYS A 133 -3.48 -9.55 -11.14
CA LYS A 133 -4.14 -10.35 -10.09
C LYS A 133 -3.20 -11.40 -9.48
N ARG A 134 -2.38 -12.05 -10.30
CA ARG A 134 -1.35 -13.00 -9.84
C ARG A 134 -0.29 -12.29 -8.99
N TYR A 135 0.14 -11.11 -9.42
CA TYR A 135 1.09 -10.29 -8.67
C TYR A 135 0.52 -9.86 -7.30
N ILE A 136 -0.71 -9.34 -7.28
CA ILE A 136 -1.43 -8.99 -6.05
C ILE A 136 -1.57 -10.21 -5.13
N ALA A 137 -1.94 -11.37 -5.65
CA ALA A 137 -2.06 -12.59 -4.84
C ALA A 137 -0.73 -12.96 -4.17
N ARG A 138 0.41 -12.80 -4.84
CA ARG A 138 1.73 -13.04 -4.23
C ARG A 138 2.05 -12.04 -3.13
N GLU A 139 1.71 -10.77 -3.33
CA GLU A 139 1.89 -9.73 -2.30
C GLU A 139 1.03 -10.00 -1.07
N VAL A 140 -0.25 -10.35 -1.27
CA VAL A 140 -1.17 -10.72 -0.19
C VAL A 140 -0.63 -11.94 0.56
N CYS A 141 -0.14 -12.95 -0.15
CA CYS A 141 0.47 -14.12 0.47
C CYS A 141 1.67 -13.74 1.35
N CYS A 142 2.52 -12.82 0.90
CA CYS A 142 3.64 -12.33 1.71
C CYS A 142 3.16 -11.56 2.95
N ALA A 143 2.12 -10.74 2.81
CA ALA A 143 1.56 -9.96 3.91
C ALA A 143 0.83 -10.83 4.96
N LEU A 144 0.27 -11.98 4.55
CA LEU A 144 -0.35 -12.94 5.45
C LEU A 144 0.68 -13.78 6.22
N MET A 145 1.76 -14.20 5.57
CA MET A 145 2.83 -15.00 6.19
C MET A 145 3.72 -14.19 7.11
N ASN A 146 4.01 -12.95 6.69
CA ASN A 146 4.77 -12.00 7.48
C ASN A 146 3.81 -10.86 7.78
N PRO A 147 2.86 -11.05 8.71
CA PRO A 147 2.09 -9.93 9.20
C PRO A 147 3.11 -8.99 9.81
N THR A 148 3.46 -7.92 9.10
CA THR A 148 4.10 -6.78 9.74
C THR A 148 3.04 -6.27 10.70
N ALA A 149 3.04 -6.78 11.93
CA ALA A 149 2.33 -6.19 13.03
C ALA A 149 2.83 -4.76 13.03
N LYS A 150 2.01 -3.84 12.52
CA LYS A 150 2.23 -2.45 12.82
C LYS A 150 1.95 -2.40 14.31
N THR A 151 3.01 -2.54 15.10
CA THR A 151 2.98 -2.45 16.56
C THR A 151 2.63 -1.02 16.84
N HIS A 152 1.34 -0.76 16.82
CA HIS A 152 0.83 0.50 17.23
C HIS A 152 0.58 0.36 18.70
N GLU A 153 1.12 1.28 19.50
CA GLU A 153 0.86 1.27 20.92
C GLU A 153 -0.64 1.22 21.20
N ASP A 154 -0.99 0.49 22.26
CA ASP A 154 -2.36 0.34 22.70
C ASP A 154 -2.98 1.72 22.88
N LYS A 155 -4.14 1.91 22.25
CA LYS A 155 -4.80 3.23 22.24
C LYS A 155 -5.08 3.72 23.66
N ARG A 156 -5.45 2.79 24.55
CA ARG A 156 -5.63 3.02 25.99
C ARG A 156 -4.34 3.47 26.70
N SER A 157 -3.17 3.03 26.24
CA SER A 157 -1.88 3.41 26.83
C SER A 157 -1.51 4.88 26.53
N LEU A 158 -1.96 5.44 25.41
CA LEU A 158 -1.65 6.83 25.05
C LEU A 158 -2.31 7.84 25.98
N ARG A 159 -3.55 7.56 26.42
CA ARG A 159 -4.23 8.38 27.43
C ARG A 159 -3.50 8.37 28.78
N ALA A 160 -3.03 7.21 29.21
CA ALA A 160 -2.28 7.06 30.45
C ALA A 160 -0.96 7.84 30.40
N LYS A 161 -0.20 7.70 29.29
CA LYS A 161 1.04 8.45 29.05
C LYS A 161 0.82 9.96 29.02
N ARG A 162 -0.29 10.41 28.43
CA ARG A 162 -0.65 11.84 28.42
C ARG A 162 -0.95 12.36 29.82
N ALA A 163 -1.68 11.58 30.61
CA ALA A 163 -1.97 11.91 31.99
C ALA A 163 -0.70 11.94 32.86
N GLU A 164 0.22 10.99 32.65
CA GLU A 164 1.55 10.97 33.30
C GLU A 164 2.38 12.22 32.96
N ALA A 165 2.33 12.69 31.72
CA ALA A 165 2.99 13.92 31.28
C ALA A 165 2.21 15.20 31.64
N ALA A 166 1.09 15.10 32.37
CA ALA A 166 0.20 16.19 32.74
C ALA A 166 -0.27 17.08 31.55
N MET A 167 -0.40 16.50 30.36
CA MET A 167 -0.77 17.25 29.15
C MET A 167 -2.29 17.21 28.87
N THR A 168 -2.80 18.32 28.34
CA THR A 168 -4.20 18.38 27.85
C THR A 168 -4.32 17.76 26.46
N GLN A 169 -5.55 17.40 26.05
CA GLN A 169 -5.80 16.93 24.68
C GLN A 169 -5.52 18.02 23.63
N GLU A 170 -5.73 19.29 23.99
CA GLU A 170 -5.50 20.44 23.11
C GLU A 170 -4.01 20.66 22.83
N GLU A 171 -3.16 20.55 23.85
CA GLU A 171 -1.71 20.67 23.71
C GLU A 171 -1.12 19.58 22.79
N VAL A 172 -1.61 18.35 22.97
CA VAL A 172 -1.24 17.23 22.08
C VAL A 172 -1.74 17.48 20.66
N ALA A 173 -2.97 17.96 20.52
CA ALA A 173 -3.56 18.24 19.21
C ALA A 173 -2.77 19.31 18.46
N ALA A 174 -2.38 20.38 19.15
CA ALA A 174 -1.51 21.44 18.65
C ALA A 174 -0.14 20.89 18.22
N ALA A 175 0.50 20.06 19.04
CA ALA A 175 1.78 19.44 18.71
C ALA A 175 1.72 18.51 17.48
N LEU A 176 0.58 17.86 17.26
CA LEU A 176 0.37 16.96 16.12
C LEU A 176 -0.18 17.66 14.87
N GLY A 177 -0.57 18.93 14.96
CA GLY A 177 -1.26 19.66 13.89
C GLY A 177 -2.61 19.04 13.54
N THR A 178 -3.35 18.59 14.55
CA THR A 178 -4.66 17.93 14.39
C THR A 178 -5.71 18.54 15.31
N ASP A 179 -6.97 18.21 15.10
CA ASP A 179 -8.06 18.63 15.98
C ASP A 179 -8.11 17.78 17.27
N HIS A 180 -8.46 18.39 18.41
CA HIS A 180 -8.51 17.72 19.71
C HIS A 180 -9.55 16.58 19.78
N ILE A 181 -10.66 16.68 19.02
CA ILE A 181 -11.65 15.60 18.88
C ILE A 181 -10.97 14.35 18.32
N ARG A 182 -10.03 14.52 17.39
CA ARG A 182 -9.30 13.44 16.74
C ARG A 182 -8.35 12.71 17.70
N VAL A 183 -7.70 13.46 18.59
CA VAL A 183 -6.91 12.90 19.69
C VAL A 183 -7.82 12.11 20.63
N SER A 184 -8.99 12.68 20.96
CA SER A 184 -10.00 12.02 21.79
C SER A 184 -10.56 10.74 21.18
N GLU A 185 -10.86 10.72 19.87
CA GLU A 185 -11.30 9.54 19.12
C GLU A 185 -10.24 8.43 19.10
N ILE A 186 -8.96 8.80 19.04
CA ILE A 186 -7.86 7.84 19.12
C ILE A 186 -7.82 7.24 20.52
N GLU A 187 -7.91 8.05 21.59
CA GLU A 187 -7.89 7.59 22.98
C GLU A 187 -9.11 6.72 23.35
N ARG A 188 -10.29 7.03 22.82
CA ARG A 188 -11.53 6.24 23.01
C ARG A 188 -11.64 5.03 22.07
N GLU A 189 -10.61 4.78 21.29
CA GLU A 189 -10.53 3.71 20.30
C GLU A 189 -11.54 3.76 19.13
N ALA A 190 -12.34 4.82 19.07
CA ALA A 190 -13.41 5.00 18.10
C ALA A 190 -12.92 5.05 16.65
N SER A 191 -11.64 5.42 16.42
CA SER A 191 -11.11 5.54 15.07
C SER A 191 -9.81 4.77 14.79
N LYS A 192 -9.61 4.42 13.51
CA LYS A 192 -8.45 3.67 12.97
C LYS A 192 -7.49 4.59 12.19
N HIS A 193 -7.13 5.74 12.77
CA HIS A 193 -6.16 6.66 12.16
C HIS A 193 -4.73 6.31 12.57
N TYR A 194 -4.18 5.31 11.90
CA TYR A 194 -2.86 4.75 12.20
C TYR A 194 -1.71 5.75 12.09
N GLU A 195 -1.77 6.67 11.13
CA GLU A 195 -0.71 7.66 10.91
C GLU A 195 -0.63 8.68 12.05
N ILE A 196 -1.76 9.27 12.41
CA ILE A 196 -1.86 10.22 13.52
C ILE A 196 -1.54 9.52 14.84
N ARG A 197 -2.05 8.29 15.05
CA ARG A 197 -1.72 7.49 16.23
C ARG A 197 -0.21 7.23 16.37
N ASN A 198 0.48 6.97 15.26
CA ASN A 198 1.94 6.77 15.27
C ASN A 198 2.70 8.04 15.64
N ARG A 199 2.29 9.18 15.06
CA ARG A 199 2.86 10.48 15.42
C ARG A 199 2.61 10.78 16.91
N TYR A 200 1.40 10.52 17.40
CA TYR A 200 1.05 10.69 18.81
C TYR A 200 1.91 9.81 19.73
N SER A 201 2.02 8.52 19.42
CA SER A 201 2.86 7.58 20.18
C SER A 201 4.33 8.00 20.21
N ALA A 202 4.91 8.38 19.06
CA ALA A 202 6.28 8.86 18.97
C ALA A 202 6.49 10.15 19.77
N PHE A 203 5.54 11.09 19.68
CA PHE A 203 5.54 12.33 20.45
C PHE A 203 5.55 12.03 21.96
N MET A 204 4.63 11.19 22.44
CA MET A 204 4.57 10.84 23.87
C MET A 204 5.82 10.10 24.34
N LYS A 205 6.38 9.22 23.51
CA LYS A 205 7.63 8.52 23.82
C LYS A 205 8.78 9.51 24.00
N SER A 206 8.89 10.51 23.13
CA SER A 206 9.92 11.56 23.26
C SER A 206 9.70 12.44 24.49
N LYS A 207 8.44 12.81 24.79
CA LYS A 207 8.10 13.68 25.92
C LYS A 207 8.40 13.02 27.26
N LEU A 208 8.00 11.75 27.42
CA LEU A 208 8.28 10.97 28.64
C LEU A 208 9.77 10.68 28.81
N ALA A 209 10.52 10.48 27.73
CA ALA A 209 11.97 10.34 27.80
C ALA A 209 12.62 11.62 28.37
N ASN A 210 12.20 12.79 27.88
CA ASN A 210 12.72 14.08 28.36
C ASN A 210 12.37 14.35 29.84
N LEU A 211 11.17 13.94 30.29
CA LEU A 211 10.75 14.07 31.69
C LEU A 211 11.54 13.19 32.66
N LYS A 212 12.08 12.05 32.20
CA LYS A 212 12.89 11.14 33.03
C LYS A 212 14.37 11.53 33.10
N MET A 213 14.81 12.45 32.23
CA MET A 213 16.19 12.96 32.22
C MET A 213 16.34 14.32 32.91
N ALA A 214 15.23 14.94 33.30
CA ALA A 214 15.17 16.18 34.07
C ALA A 214 14.92 15.85 35.55
#